data_AF-A0A8S2VZT8-F1
#
_entry.id   AF-A0A8S2VZT8-F1
#
_cell.length_a   1.000
_cell.length_b   1.000
_cell.length_c   1.000
_cell.angle_alpha   90.00
_cell.angle_beta   90.00
_cell.angle_gamma   90.00
#
_symmetry.space_group_name_H-M   'P 1'
#
loop_
_entity.id
_entity.type
_entity.pdbx_description
1 polymer ?
#
loop_
_entity_poly.entity_id
_entity_poly.type
_entity_poly.pdbx_seq_one_letter_code
_entity_poly.pdbx_strand_id
1 'polypeptide(L)'
;MSGDITTASYQMATNDFVNDLKSLPFCPTPNLYAEIIERLTIQLKQATPNGLLENKPFLLAIVDNLYRIIPTFDKKLSDINDSSRQTNLFLETLTNACQGLCLFYLFIAIKDSYRLDIIFHNYIPLLKQSYFTHDNKYDHLLNCLLPIITSSSTLVAITGNDLPPNMFSYLLDFVKMNLKYEERTKLIDNILSLVKLFSILPKLTPMVIDSDWHNACIQWLKRIGRRPPYTTDILINLILQKLARNATAVDVLNQLNCDNALIESNQQMKNDHNEEEYSSIYFVQCITHALLIEAKEIKQKSIISDERMCHILEQMISFLISTAQNGSMFYKGCHISEILSVLCKLFVNDDILKKCLNDNHGFLDCLYQLLIQYATISSDSTRIYQMLTDETLLGVVNLLWSISFHEPYHENLKSNVNLMQTLSNIATSSSLYTSRHFRAVPHDVSTL
;
A
#
# COMPACT_ATOMS: atom_id res chain seq x y z
N MET A 1 31.69 -17.10 23.88
CA MET A 1 32.69 -16.11 23.41
C MET A 1 32.57 -15.79 21.91
N SER A 2 31.70 -16.44 21.12
CA SER A 2 31.50 -16.16 19.69
C SER A 2 30.46 -15.09 19.37
N GLY A 3 29.59 -14.73 20.32
CA GLY A 3 28.52 -13.73 20.13
C GLY A 3 28.99 -12.26 20.19
N ASP A 4 30.08 -11.98 20.90
CA ASP A 4 30.60 -10.60 21.03
C ASP A 4 31.37 -10.15 19.78
N ILE A 5 32.03 -11.09 19.10
CA ILE A 5 32.84 -10.82 17.89
C ILE A 5 31.94 -10.52 16.69
N THR A 6 30.84 -11.24 16.54
CA THR A 6 29.84 -10.98 15.49
C THR A 6 29.14 -9.64 15.73
N THR A 7 28.73 -9.35 16.96
CA THR A 7 28.08 -8.07 17.31
C THR A 7 29.01 -6.87 17.09
N ALA A 8 30.29 -6.99 17.41
CA ALA A 8 31.29 -5.97 17.15
C ALA A 8 31.58 -5.78 15.64
N SER A 9 31.65 -6.86 14.86
CA SER A 9 31.83 -6.75 13.40
C SER A 9 30.63 -6.08 12.72
N TYR A 10 29.41 -6.35 13.22
CA TYR A 10 28.20 -5.68 12.72
C TYR A 10 28.18 -4.19 13.04
N GLN A 11 28.58 -3.79 14.25
CA GLN A 11 28.68 -2.37 14.60
C GLN A 11 29.77 -1.65 13.80
N MET A 12 30.92 -2.28 13.57
CA MET A 12 31.98 -1.71 12.72
C MET A 12 31.50 -1.54 11.28
N ALA A 13 30.94 -2.59 10.65
CA ALA A 13 30.40 -2.50 9.30
C ALA A 13 29.29 -1.44 9.16
N THR A 14 28.46 -1.29 10.19
CA THR A 14 27.44 -0.24 10.26
C THR A 14 28.08 1.14 10.32
N ASN A 15 29.03 1.36 11.22
CA ASN A 15 29.72 2.64 11.36
C ASN A 15 30.51 3.02 10.10
N ASP A 16 31.17 2.05 9.46
CA ASP A 16 31.92 2.24 8.23
C ASP A 16 30.97 2.61 7.09
N PHE A 17 29.84 1.93 6.94
CA PHE A 17 28.80 2.31 5.98
C PHE A 17 28.25 3.72 6.23
N VAL A 18 27.91 4.05 7.49
CA VAL A 18 27.40 5.38 7.86
C VAL A 18 28.42 6.45 7.53
N ASN A 19 29.69 6.23 7.86
CA ASN A 19 30.77 7.16 7.62
C ASN A 19 31.07 7.31 6.12
N ASP A 20 31.10 6.21 5.36
CA ASP A 20 31.27 6.20 3.91
C ASP A 20 30.13 6.94 3.21
N LEU A 21 28.88 6.70 3.62
CA LEU A 21 27.71 7.38 3.08
C LEU A 21 27.70 8.87 3.45
N LYS A 22 28.12 9.23 4.67
CA LYS A 22 28.22 10.63 5.12
C LYS A 22 29.38 11.41 4.52
N SER A 23 30.44 10.71 4.10
CA SER A 23 31.66 11.28 3.52
C SER A 23 31.70 11.16 2.00
N LEU A 24 30.65 10.61 1.41
CA LEU A 24 30.59 10.24 0.00
C LEU A 24 30.82 11.48 -0.87
N PRO A 25 32.00 11.57 -1.52
CA PRO A 25 32.31 12.74 -2.33
C PRO A 25 31.42 12.73 -3.58
N PHE A 26 31.09 13.92 -4.10
CA PHE A 26 30.52 14.04 -5.44
C PHE A 26 31.57 13.54 -6.44
N CYS A 27 31.50 12.27 -6.78
CA CYS A 27 32.56 11.60 -7.53
C CYS A 27 32.44 11.92 -9.02
N PRO A 28 33.56 12.18 -9.73
CA PRO A 28 33.52 12.70 -11.09
C PRO A 28 33.21 11.65 -12.17
N THR A 29 33.27 10.35 -11.88
CA THR A 29 33.12 9.29 -12.89
C THR A 29 32.13 8.19 -12.49
N PRO A 30 31.30 7.68 -13.44
CA PRO A 30 30.34 6.59 -13.24
C PRO A 30 30.93 5.33 -12.61
N ASN A 31 32.10 4.90 -13.04
CA ASN A 31 32.69 3.64 -12.60
C ASN A 31 33.11 3.68 -11.13
N LEU A 32 33.74 4.77 -10.68
CA LEU A 32 34.13 4.92 -9.29
C LEU A 32 32.90 5.04 -8.37
N TYR A 33 31.84 5.67 -8.87
CA TYR A 33 30.58 5.80 -8.15
C TYR A 33 29.86 4.46 -8.01
N ALA A 34 29.81 3.68 -9.10
CA ALA A 34 29.27 2.32 -9.11
C ALA A 34 30.05 1.40 -8.16
N GLU A 35 31.39 1.48 -8.13
CA GLU A 35 32.24 0.73 -7.20
C GLU A 35 31.97 1.10 -5.73
N ILE A 36 31.78 2.39 -5.43
CA ILE A 36 31.40 2.85 -4.07
C ILE A 36 30.03 2.28 -3.68
N ILE A 37 29.07 2.29 -4.59
CA ILE A 37 27.70 1.81 -4.32
C ILE A 37 27.63 0.29 -4.25
N GLU A 38 28.40 -0.41 -5.08
CA GLU A 38 28.59 -1.85 -5.00
C GLU A 38 29.23 -2.24 -3.67
N ARG A 39 30.27 -1.51 -3.24
CA ARG A 39 30.89 -1.66 -1.91
C ARG A 39 29.87 -1.44 -0.79
N LEU A 40 29.07 -0.38 -0.86
CA LEU A 40 27.99 -0.09 0.09
C LEU A 40 26.91 -1.18 0.09
N THR A 41 26.60 -1.76 -1.08
CA THR A 41 25.64 -2.87 -1.23
C THR A 41 26.17 -4.18 -0.65
N ILE A 42 27.47 -4.44 -0.79
CA ILE A 42 28.16 -5.59 -0.19
C ILE A 42 28.21 -5.40 1.33
N GLN A 43 28.59 -4.22 1.82
CA GLN A 43 28.58 -3.87 3.25
C GLN A 43 27.17 -4.02 3.83
N LEU A 44 26.12 -3.60 3.11
CA LEU A 44 24.71 -3.83 3.44
C LEU A 44 24.43 -5.32 3.61
N LYS A 45 24.74 -6.16 2.61
CA LYS A 45 24.49 -7.61 2.67
C LYS A 45 25.24 -8.29 3.83
N GLN A 46 26.44 -7.81 4.15
CA GLN A 46 27.26 -8.31 5.26
C GLN A 46 26.77 -7.83 6.63
N ALA A 47 26.24 -6.61 6.72
CA ALA A 47 25.71 -6.03 7.95
C ALA A 47 24.30 -6.51 8.28
N THR A 48 23.54 -7.00 7.28
CA THR A 48 22.17 -7.50 7.44
C THR A 48 21.97 -8.92 6.87
N PRO A 49 22.72 -9.93 7.35
CA PRO A 49 22.62 -11.30 6.81
C PRO A 49 21.25 -11.95 7.04
N ASN A 50 20.52 -11.48 8.06
CA ASN A 50 19.15 -11.93 8.39
C ASN A 50 18.05 -10.94 7.91
N GLY A 51 18.42 -9.92 7.14
CA GLY A 51 17.51 -8.88 6.66
C GLY A 51 17.61 -7.54 7.41
N LEU A 52 17.03 -6.51 6.80
CA LEU A 52 17.18 -5.09 7.17
C LEU A 52 16.51 -4.68 8.49
N LEU A 53 15.55 -5.46 8.97
CA LEU A 53 14.65 -5.08 10.06
C LEU A 53 15.30 -5.07 11.45
N GLU A 54 16.49 -5.67 11.61
CA GLU A 54 17.15 -5.84 12.91
C GLU A 54 18.18 -4.74 13.26
N ASN A 55 18.57 -3.86 12.31
CA ASN A 55 19.67 -2.89 12.51
C ASN A 55 19.21 -1.42 12.42
N LYS A 56 18.59 -0.92 13.50
CA LYS A 56 18.02 0.45 13.59
C LYS A 56 19.01 1.60 13.29
N PRO A 57 20.28 1.59 13.75
CA PRO A 57 21.26 2.63 13.40
C PRO A 57 21.56 2.71 11.89
N PHE A 58 21.60 1.57 11.21
CA PHE A 58 21.84 1.48 9.77
C PHE A 58 20.68 2.10 8.96
N LEU A 59 19.45 1.78 9.35
CA LEU A 59 18.23 2.28 8.73
C LEU A 59 18.13 3.80 8.82
N LEU A 60 18.40 4.34 10.02
CA LEU A 60 18.45 5.78 10.25
C LEU A 60 19.56 6.45 9.44
N ALA A 61 20.69 5.79 9.19
CA ALA A 61 21.77 6.36 8.41
C ALA A 61 21.48 6.43 6.90
N ILE A 62 20.77 5.45 6.33
CA ILE A 62 20.28 5.54 4.94
C ILE A 62 19.32 6.72 4.81
N VAL A 63 18.36 6.81 5.72
CA VAL A 63 17.36 7.87 5.74
C VAL A 63 17.99 9.24 5.95
N ASP A 64 18.87 9.40 6.94
CA ASP A 64 19.60 10.65 7.23
C ASP A 64 20.48 11.08 6.05
N ASN A 65 21.02 10.14 5.26
CA ASN A 65 21.75 10.50 4.06
C ASN A 65 20.81 10.92 2.92
N LEU A 66 19.67 10.27 2.70
CA LEU A 66 18.62 10.77 1.80
C LEU A 66 18.25 12.24 2.13
N TYR A 67 18.17 12.56 3.42
CA TYR A 67 17.92 13.93 3.91
C TYR A 67 19.04 14.93 3.59
N ARG A 68 20.31 14.51 3.67
CA ARG A 68 21.47 15.39 3.41
C ARG A 68 21.64 15.74 1.94
N ILE A 69 21.20 14.83 1.09
CA ILE A 69 21.39 14.88 -0.35
C ILE A 69 20.47 15.95 -0.99
N ILE A 70 19.31 16.22 -0.40
CA ILE A 70 18.26 17.08 -0.95
C ILE A 70 18.51 18.59 -0.85
N PRO A 71 18.99 19.16 0.26
CA PRO A 71 19.39 20.57 0.31
C PRO A 71 20.50 20.88 -0.69
N THR A 72 21.36 19.89 -0.97
CA THR A 72 22.37 19.99 -2.03
C THR A 72 21.73 20.00 -3.43
N PHE A 73 20.59 19.33 -3.62
CA PHE A 73 19.80 19.43 -4.85
C PHE A 73 19.09 20.77 -4.99
N ASP A 74 18.40 21.26 -3.97
CA ASP A 74 17.67 22.54 -4.04
C ASP A 74 18.64 23.71 -4.31
N LYS A 75 19.84 23.65 -3.73
CA LYS A 75 20.93 24.60 -4.02
C LYS A 75 21.47 24.49 -5.45
N LYS A 76 21.63 23.28 -5.99
CA LYS A 76 22.09 23.08 -7.39
C LYS A 76 21.00 23.33 -8.44
N LEU A 77 19.73 23.21 -8.08
CA LEU A 77 18.57 23.46 -8.95
C LEU A 77 18.21 24.95 -9.04
N SER A 78 18.47 25.71 -7.98
CA SER A 78 18.34 27.17 -7.94
C SER A 78 19.46 27.89 -8.71
N ASP A 79 20.63 27.26 -8.83
CA ASP A 79 21.68 27.65 -9.78
C ASP A 79 21.28 27.18 -11.19
N ILE A 80 20.41 27.96 -11.83
CA ILE A 80 20.00 27.80 -13.23
C ILE A 80 21.26 27.96 -14.10
N ASN A 81 21.97 26.86 -14.41
CA ASN A 81 22.68 26.64 -15.68
C ASN A 81 23.50 25.34 -15.78
N ASP A 82 23.68 24.54 -14.73
CA ASP A 82 24.43 23.29 -14.89
C ASP A 82 23.78 22.15 -14.09
N SER A 83 22.97 21.35 -14.77
CA SER A 83 22.68 19.99 -14.31
C SER A 83 23.99 19.20 -14.33
N SER A 84 24.77 19.28 -13.24
CA SER A 84 26.07 18.62 -13.21
C SER A 84 25.84 17.12 -13.36
N ARG A 85 26.36 16.55 -14.45
CA ARG A 85 26.27 15.12 -14.81
C ARG A 85 26.47 14.17 -13.62
N GLN A 86 27.28 14.58 -12.64
CA GLN A 86 27.57 13.89 -11.40
C GLN A 86 26.36 13.78 -10.44
N THR A 87 25.55 14.84 -10.35
CA THR A 87 24.29 14.83 -9.57
C THR A 87 23.26 13.90 -10.19
N ASN A 88 23.14 13.90 -11.52
CA ASN A 88 22.23 12.99 -12.23
C ASN A 88 22.68 11.53 -12.06
N LEU A 89 23.97 11.25 -12.23
CA LEU A 89 24.56 9.93 -12.03
C LEU A 89 24.37 9.41 -10.60
N PHE A 90 24.56 10.28 -9.61
CA PHE A 90 24.30 9.93 -8.21
C PHE A 90 22.83 9.57 -7.97
N LEU A 91 21.91 10.42 -8.44
CA LEU A 91 20.47 10.20 -8.30
C LEU A 91 20.00 8.93 -9.02
N GLU A 92 20.54 8.67 -10.21
CA GLU A 92 20.29 7.44 -10.95
C GLU A 92 20.79 6.21 -10.18
N THR A 93 21.99 6.30 -9.61
CA THR A 93 22.57 5.21 -8.83
C THR A 93 21.80 4.97 -7.52
N LEU A 94 21.37 6.04 -6.84
CA LEU A 94 20.55 5.96 -5.64
C LEU A 94 19.15 5.42 -5.97
N THR A 95 18.54 5.86 -7.07
CA THR A 95 17.29 5.30 -7.58
C THR A 95 17.41 3.79 -7.82
N ASN A 96 18.51 3.36 -8.44
CA ASN A 96 18.76 1.94 -8.73
C ASN A 96 19.07 1.14 -7.45
N ALA A 97 19.76 1.73 -6.47
CA ALA A 97 19.98 1.11 -5.16
C ALA A 97 18.67 0.99 -4.36
N CYS A 98 17.80 2.00 -4.43
CA CYS A 98 16.47 1.99 -3.84
C CYS A 98 15.52 0.98 -4.54
N GLN A 99 15.77 0.57 -5.78
CA GLN A 99 15.03 -0.53 -6.39
C GLN A 99 15.32 -1.90 -5.73
N GLY A 100 16.50 -2.06 -5.13
CA GLY A 100 16.85 -3.26 -4.35
C GLY A 100 16.48 -3.18 -2.86
N LEU A 101 16.30 -1.96 -2.33
CA LEU A 101 15.98 -1.66 -0.93
C LEU A 101 14.52 -1.23 -0.79
N CYS A 102 13.68 -2.05 -0.16
CA CYS A 102 12.30 -1.68 0.12
C CYS A 102 12.23 -0.55 1.15
N LEU A 103 12.10 0.70 0.68
CA LEU A 103 11.98 1.92 1.51
C LEU A 103 10.86 1.81 2.55
N PHE A 104 9.78 1.11 2.21
CA PHE A 104 8.70 0.83 3.15
C PHE A 104 9.15 0.00 4.36
N TYR A 105 9.93 -1.08 4.16
CA TYR A 105 10.50 -1.84 5.28
C TYR A 105 11.51 -1.00 6.09
N LEU A 106 12.26 -0.12 5.42
CA LEU A 106 13.17 0.80 6.12
C LEU A 106 12.40 1.74 7.05
N PHE A 107 11.29 2.32 6.57
CA PHE A 107 10.47 3.22 7.36
C PHE A 107 9.66 2.52 8.44
N ILE A 108 9.15 1.30 8.21
CA ILE A 108 8.56 0.46 9.26
C ILE A 108 9.56 0.22 10.39
N ALA A 109 10.83 0.03 10.07
CA ALA A 109 11.83 -0.22 11.10
C ALA A 109 12.15 1.05 11.94
N ILE A 110 11.84 2.24 11.41
CA ILE A 110 11.87 3.49 12.17
C ILE A 110 10.67 3.49 13.11
N LYS A 111 10.88 2.98 14.33
CA LYS A 111 9.87 2.95 15.41
C LYS A 111 9.42 4.30 15.97
N ASP A 112 9.55 5.37 15.20
CA ASP A 112 9.39 6.74 15.64
C ASP A 112 8.51 7.49 14.62
N SER A 113 7.21 7.54 14.90
CA SER A 113 6.23 8.21 14.04
C SER A 113 6.50 9.70 13.89
N TYR A 114 7.08 10.36 14.90
CA TYR A 114 7.44 11.77 14.83
C TYR A 114 8.56 12.01 13.81
N ARG A 115 9.56 11.12 13.75
CA ARG A 115 10.56 11.18 12.67
C ARG A 115 9.93 10.94 11.31
N LEU A 116 9.00 10.00 11.20
CA LEU A 116 8.26 9.72 9.96
C LEU A 116 7.46 10.95 9.48
N ASP A 117 6.78 11.63 10.39
CA ASP A 117 6.10 12.90 10.13
C ASP A 117 7.09 13.96 9.63
N ILE A 118 8.26 14.11 10.26
CA ILE A 118 9.29 15.05 9.80
C ILE A 118 9.78 14.68 8.39
N ILE A 119 9.90 13.38 8.05
CA ILE A 119 10.27 12.97 6.68
C ILE A 119 9.21 13.48 5.72
N PHE A 120 7.95 13.17 5.96
CA PHE A 120 6.89 13.57 5.05
C PHE A 120 6.87 15.10 4.86
N HIS A 121 6.84 15.87 5.96
CA HIS A 121 6.75 17.33 5.92
C HIS A 121 7.98 18.03 5.32
N ASN A 122 9.17 17.41 5.39
CA ASN A 122 10.36 17.96 4.75
C ASN A 122 10.40 17.69 3.25
N TYR A 123 9.82 16.59 2.78
CA TYR A 123 9.94 16.15 1.38
C TYR A 123 8.75 16.56 0.52
N ILE A 124 7.54 16.60 1.07
CA ILE A 124 6.35 16.99 0.31
C ILE A 124 6.46 18.39 -0.33
N PRO A 125 7.03 19.44 0.32
CA PRO A 125 7.13 20.77 -0.28
C PRO A 125 8.12 20.84 -1.44
N LEU A 126 8.98 19.83 -1.59
CA LEU A 126 9.95 19.73 -2.67
C LEU A 126 9.33 19.17 -3.94
N LEU A 127 8.12 18.62 -3.88
CA LEU A 127 7.39 18.16 -5.05
C LEU A 127 6.74 19.34 -5.77
N LYS A 128 7.56 20.15 -6.46
CA LYS A 128 7.11 21.36 -7.17
C LYS A 128 6.52 21.01 -8.54
N GLN A 129 5.42 21.68 -8.91
CA GLN A 129 4.79 21.53 -10.24
C GLN A 129 5.79 21.76 -11.39
N SER A 130 6.74 22.69 -11.23
CA SER A 130 7.77 23.00 -12.23
C SER A 130 8.70 21.84 -12.57
N TYR A 131 8.69 20.75 -11.81
CA TYR A 131 9.48 19.56 -12.10
C TYR A 131 8.78 18.58 -13.06
N PHE A 132 7.48 18.75 -13.29
CA PHE A 132 6.69 17.89 -14.18
C PHE A 132 6.68 18.46 -15.61
N THR A 133 7.84 18.41 -16.27
CA THR A 133 8.06 18.98 -17.61
C THR A 133 7.87 17.96 -18.74
N HIS A 134 7.72 18.43 -19.98
CA HIS A 134 7.63 17.55 -21.15
C HIS A 134 8.94 16.84 -21.50
N ASP A 135 10.09 17.33 -21.03
CA ASP A 135 11.41 16.72 -21.18
C ASP A 135 11.78 15.87 -19.94
N ASN A 136 12.82 15.05 -20.04
CA ASN A 136 13.21 14.09 -18.98
C ASN A 136 14.14 14.73 -17.93
N LYS A 137 14.21 16.06 -17.92
CA LYS A 137 15.18 16.83 -17.16
C LYS A 137 15.12 16.53 -15.67
N TYR A 138 13.93 16.30 -15.12
CA TYR A 138 13.72 16.10 -13.67
C TYR A 138 13.31 14.67 -13.29
N ASP A 139 13.27 13.74 -14.25
CA ASP A 139 12.75 12.39 -14.00
C ASP A 139 13.51 11.64 -12.92
N HIS A 140 14.83 11.74 -12.95
CA HIS A 140 15.72 11.12 -11.98
C HIS A 140 15.46 11.66 -10.55
N LEU A 141 15.15 12.95 -10.41
CA LEU A 141 14.80 13.57 -9.13
C LEU A 141 13.44 13.08 -8.63
N LEU A 142 12.43 13.11 -9.51
CA LEU A 142 11.07 12.68 -9.17
C LEU A 142 11.02 11.18 -8.85
N ASN A 143 11.81 10.36 -9.54
CA ASN A 143 11.95 8.92 -9.27
C ASN A 143 12.61 8.61 -7.92
N CYS A 144 13.31 9.57 -7.29
CA CYS A 144 13.77 9.48 -5.91
C CYS A 144 12.74 10.00 -4.91
N LEU A 145 12.17 11.19 -5.18
CA LEU A 145 11.28 11.87 -4.24
C LEU A 145 9.95 11.14 -4.05
N LEU A 146 9.32 10.68 -5.14
CA LEU A 146 7.99 10.07 -5.10
C LEU A 146 7.96 8.79 -4.25
N PRO A 147 8.91 7.83 -4.36
CA PRO A 147 8.94 6.67 -3.48
C PRO A 147 9.12 7.00 -2.00
N ILE A 148 9.90 8.04 -1.66
CA ILE A 148 10.11 8.48 -0.27
C ILE A 148 8.82 9.07 0.29
N ILE A 149 8.18 9.97 -0.45
CA ILE A 149 6.89 10.56 -0.06
C ILE A 149 5.84 9.46 0.06
N THR A 150 5.73 8.56 -0.92
CA THR A 150 4.78 7.45 -0.91
C THR A 150 5.01 6.54 0.30
N SER A 151 6.24 6.11 0.54
CA SER A 151 6.53 5.18 1.64
C SER A 151 6.30 5.84 3.00
N SER A 152 6.70 7.10 3.19
CA SER A 152 6.48 7.82 4.46
C SER A 152 4.99 8.05 4.71
N SER A 153 4.23 8.37 3.65
CA SER A 153 2.78 8.60 3.69
C SER A 153 1.95 7.41 4.19
N THR A 154 2.50 6.20 4.19
CA THR A 154 1.81 5.01 4.72
C THR A 154 1.76 4.97 6.25
N LEU A 155 2.60 5.75 6.93
CA LEU A 155 2.82 5.67 8.39
C LEU A 155 2.49 6.99 9.13
N VAL A 156 2.08 8.02 8.39
CA VAL A 156 1.80 9.37 8.91
C VAL A 156 0.36 9.77 8.63
N ALA A 157 -0.22 10.60 9.49
CA ALA A 157 -1.58 11.09 9.30
C ALA A 157 -1.59 12.32 8.38
N ILE A 158 -2.15 12.19 7.18
CA ILE A 158 -2.14 13.24 6.15
C ILE A 158 -3.53 13.83 5.96
N THR A 159 -3.58 15.15 5.75
CA THR A 159 -4.76 15.93 5.38
C THR A 159 -4.49 16.76 4.13
N GLY A 160 -5.54 17.33 3.53
CA GLY A 160 -5.39 18.18 2.35
C GLY A 160 -4.54 19.43 2.57
N ASN A 161 -4.44 19.91 3.82
CA ASN A 161 -3.62 21.07 4.18
C ASN A 161 -2.11 20.78 4.11
N ASP A 162 -1.73 19.50 4.16
CA ASP A 162 -0.33 19.06 4.15
C ASP A 162 0.19 18.91 2.71
N LEU A 163 -0.67 19.07 1.70
CA LEU A 163 -0.35 18.89 0.29
C LEU A 163 -0.32 20.24 -0.47
N PRO A 164 0.54 20.37 -1.49
CA PRO A 164 0.50 21.52 -2.39
C PRO A 164 -0.89 21.69 -3.03
N PRO A 165 -1.38 22.94 -3.19
CA PRO A 165 -2.62 23.20 -3.92
C PRO A 165 -2.54 22.63 -5.34
N ASN A 166 -3.63 22.03 -5.81
CA ASN A 166 -3.76 21.43 -7.15
C ASN A 166 -2.76 20.29 -7.46
N MET A 167 -2.15 19.69 -6.44
CA MET A 167 -1.19 18.58 -6.60
C MET A 167 -1.71 17.47 -7.51
N PHE A 168 -2.90 16.98 -7.21
CA PHE A 168 -3.51 15.90 -7.96
C PHE A 168 -3.81 16.28 -9.41
N SER A 169 -4.19 17.53 -9.68
CA SER A 169 -4.50 18.00 -11.03
C SER A 169 -3.27 18.00 -11.94
N TYR A 170 -2.15 18.59 -11.50
CA TYR A 170 -0.95 18.61 -12.34
C TYR A 170 -0.31 17.22 -12.49
N LEU A 171 -0.43 16.36 -11.47
CA LEU A 171 0.02 14.96 -11.58
C LEU A 171 -0.80 14.22 -12.63
N LEU A 172 -2.11 14.45 -12.67
CA LEU A 172 -2.99 13.83 -13.66
C LEU A 172 -2.66 14.29 -15.07
N ASP A 173 -2.48 15.59 -15.26
CA ASP A 173 -2.11 16.16 -16.57
C ASP A 173 -0.79 15.59 -17.07
N PHE A 174 0.21 15.49 -16.19
CA PHE A 174 1.49 14.90 -16.51
C PHE A 174 1.35 13.43 -16.95
N VAL A 175 0.59 12.61 -16.20
CA VAL A 175 0.37 11.20 -16.56
C VAL A 175 -0.35 11.09 -17.90
N LYS A 176 -1.43 11.85 -18.12
CA LYS A 176 -2.19 11.83 -19.39
C LYS A 176 -1.30 12.16 -20.60
N MET A 177 -0.42 13.14 -20.47
CA MET A 177 0.47 13.56 -21.55
C MET A 177 1.57 12.53 -21.84
N ASN A 178 2.03 11.82 -20.80
CA ASN A 178 3.23 11.00 -20.88
C ASN A 178 3.00 9.48 -20.96
N LEU A 179 1.78 8.99 -20.74
CA LEU A 179 1.44 7.56 -20.68
C LEU A 179 1.88 6.73 -21.89
N LYS A 180 2.04 7.38 -23.05
CA LYS A 180 2.45 6.73 -24.31
C LYS A 180 3.96 6.56 -24.47
N TYR A 181 4.78 7.19 -23.62
CA TYR A 181 6.24 7.17 -23.73
C TYR A 181 6.83 6.11 -22.80
N GLU A 182 7.35 5.03 -23.38
CA GLU A 182 7.92 3.90 -22.63
C GLU A 182 9.03 4.32 -21.66
N GLU A 183 9.87 5.30 -22.05
CA GLU A 183 10.93 5.85 -21.21
C GLU A 183 10.42 6.50 -19.90
N ARG A 184 9.15 6.92 -19.84
CA ARG A 184 8.54 7.58 -18.68
C ARG A 184 7.77 6.63 -17.76
N THR A 185 7.64 5.36 -18.14
CA THR A 185 6.80 4.37 -17.43
C THR A 185 7.10 4.34 -15.93
N LYS A 186 8.38 4.30 -15.53
CA LYS A 186 8.79 4.25 -14.12
C LYS A 186 8.31 5.46 -13.31
N LEU A 187 8.42 6.66 -13.89
CA LEU A 187 7.96 7.88 -13.24
C LEU A 187 6.43 7.89 -13.13
N ILE A 188 5.73 7.46 -14.17
CA ILE A 188 4.27 7.33 -14.15
C ILE A 188 3.84 6.34 -13.07
N ASP A 189 4.47 5.18 -12.98
CA ASP A 189 4.16 4.17 -11.95
C ASP A 189 4.41 4.69 -10.54
N ASN A 190 5.44 5.52 -10.33
CA ASN A 190 5.68 6.20 -9.06
C ASN A 190 4.57 7.21 -8.71
N ILE A 191 4.10 7.98 -9.70
CA ILE A 191 2.97 8.90 -9.51
C ILE A 191 1.69 8.13 -9.19
N LEU A 192 1.37 7.08 -9.96
CA LEU A 192 0.20 6.24 -9.75
C LEU A 192 0.25 5.53 -8.39
N SER A 193 1.42 5.11 -7.94
CA SER A 193 1.62 4.52 -6.61
C SER A 193 1.32 5.51 -5.48
N LEU A 194 1.72 6.78 -5.63
CA LEU A 194 1.39 7.84 -4.69
C LEU A 194 -0.12 8.12 -4.68
N VAL A 195 -0.75 8.25 -5.86
CA VAL A 195 -2.19 8.50 -5.99
C VAL A 195 -3.00 7.34 -5.43
N LYS A 196 -2.58 6.09 -5.68
CA LYS A 196 -3.17 4.89 -5.07
C LYS A 196 -3.19 5.00 -3.56
N LEU A 197 -2.08 5.39 -2.94
CA LEU A 197 -1.99 5.56 -1.49
C LEU A 197 -2.87 6.71 -0.98
N PHE A 198 -2.97 7.81 -1.69
CA PHE A 198 -3.85 8.91 -1.28
C PHE A 198 -5.33 8.58 -1.49
N SER A 199 -5.66 7.69 -2.43
CA SER A 199 -7.04 7.27 -2.71
C SER A 199 -7.68 6.45 -1.59
N ILE A 200 -6.89 5.74 -0.78
CA ILE A 200 -7.37 4.98 0.40
C ILE A 200 -7.60 5.90 1.61
N LEU A 201 -6.93 7.06 1.69
CA LEU A 201 -7.02 7.96 2.83
C LEU A 201 -8.30 8.83 2.77
N PRO A 202 -9.28 8.64 3.67
CA PRO A 202 -10.60 9.29 3.56
C PRO A 202 -10.54 10.82 3.54
N LYS A 203 -9.52 11.42 4.20
CA LYS A 203 -9.32 12.87 4.25
C LYS A 203 -8.79 13.46 2.93
N LEU A 204 -8.24 12.62 2.05
CA LEU A 204 -7.69 13.02 0.75
C LEU A 204 -8.56 12.58 -0.42
N THR A 205 -9.41 11.57 -0.24
CA THR A 205 -10.34 11.09 -1.27
C THR A 205 -11.12 12.21 -1.98
N PRO A 206 -11.68 13.24 -1.30
CA PRO A 206 -12.36 14.33 -1.99
C PRO A 206 -11.45 15.07 -2.98
N MET A 207 -10.20 15.38 -2.61
CA MET A 207 -9.27 16.07 -3.51
C MET A 207 -8.88 15.21 -4.74
N VAL A 208 -8.79 13.89 -4.57
CA VAL A 208 -8.54 12.95 -5.67
C VAL A 208 -9.74 12.93 -6.64
N ILE A 209 -10.97 12.94 -6.10
CA ILE A 209 -12.21 13.01 -6.89
C ILE A 209 -12.28 14.35 -7.63
N ASP A 210 -12.11 15.47 -6.93
CA ASP A 210 -12.19 16.84 -7.48
C ASP A 210 -11.16 17.08 -8.61
N SER A 211 -10.08 16.30 -8.63
CA SER A 211 -9.04 16.34 -9.66
C SER A 211 -9.28 15.35 -10.81
N ASP A 212 -10.46 14.73 -10.92
CA ASP A 212 -10.87 13.83 -12.01
C ASP A 212 -10.06 12.54 -12.19
N TRP A 213 -9.32 12.09 -11.17
CA TRP A 213 -8.56 10.83 -11.23
C TRP A 213 -9.44 9.62 -11.49
N HIS A 214 -10.61 9.57 -10.87
CA HIS A 214 -11.60 8.51 -11.00
C HIS A 214 -12.09 8.38 -12.46
N ASN A 215 -12.48 9.50 -13.08
CA ASN A 215 -12.90 9.55 -14.47
C ASN A 215 -11.76 9.18 -15.43
N ALA A 216 -10.55 9.69 -15.19
CA ALA A 216 -9.38 9.34 -15.99
C ALA A 216 -9.06 7.84 -15.94
N CYS A 217 -9.12 7.22 -14.76
CA CYS A 217 -8.91 5.78 -14.62
C CYS A 217 -9.97 4.97 -15.38
N ILE A 218 -11.25 5.36 -15.30
CA ILE A 218 -12.32 4.71 -16.06
C ILE A 218 -12.11 4.86 -17.57
N GLN A 219 -11.71 6.05 -18.04
CA GLN A 219 -11.39 6.28 -19.45
C GLN A 219 -10.21 5.43 -19.92
N TRP A 220 -9.20 5.21 -19.06
CA TRP A 220 -8.08 4.33 -19.37
C TRP A 220 -8.52 2.87 -19.49
N LEU A 221 -9.40 2.38 -18.60
CA LEU A 221 -9.95 1.02 -18.71
C LEU A 221 -10.72 0.80 -20.03
N LYS A 222 -11.44 1.83 -20.50
CA LYS A 222 -12.21 1.82 -21.74
C LYS A 222 -11.37 2.03 -23.01
N ARG A 223 -10.07 2.28 -22.87
CA ARG A 223 -9.21 2.61 -24.01
C ARG A 223 -9.08 1.40 -24.95
N ILE A 224 -9.32 1.65 -26.24
CA ILE A 224 -9.09 0.68 -27.31
C ILE A 224 -7.68 0.89 -27.88
N GLY A 225 -6.90 -0.19 -28.02
CA GLY A 225 -5.58 -0.18 -28.64
C GLY A 225 -4.45 -0.63 -27.71
N ARG A 226 -3.21 -0.20 -28.00
CA ARG A 226 -2.02 -0.62 -27.23
C ARG A 226 -2.15 -0.20 -25.76
N ARG A 227 -2.17 -1.20 -24.88
CA ARG A 227 -2.22 -1.02 -23.43
C ARG A 227 -0.85 -0.69 -22.84
N PRO A 228 -0.81 0.00 -21.69
CA PRO A 228 0.44 0.21 -20.97
C PRO A 228 0.92 -1.13 -20.34
N PRO A 229 2.14 -1.17 -19.79
CA PRO A 229 2.65 -2.34 -19.09
C PRO A 229 1.75 -2.77 -17.93
N TYR A 230 1.82 -4.06 -17.57
CA TYR A 230 1.06 -4.64 -16.46
C TYR A 230 1.13 -3.79 -15.17
N THR A 231 2.32 -3.28 -14.81
CA THR A 231 2.52 -2.46 -13.61
C THR A 231 1.66 -1.19 -13.58
N THR A 232 1.52 -0.54 -14.73
CA THR A 232 0.68 0.63 -14.86
C THR A 232 -0.81 0.26 -14.81
N ASP A 233 -1.21 -0.79 -15.52
CA ASP A 233 -2.61 -1.26 -15.55
C ASP A 233 -3.09 -1.70 -14.16
N ILE A 234 -2.29 -2.47 -13.42
CA ILE A 234 -2.65 -2.89 -12.05
C ILE A 234 -2.76 -1.69 -11.11
N LEU A 235 -1.91 -0.67 -11.25
CA LEU A 235 -1.98 0.54 -10.43
C LEU A 235 -3.25 1.35 -10.70
N ILE A 236 -3.69 1.47 -11.95
CA ILE A 236 -4.97 2.11 -12.34
C ILE A 236 -6.15 1.38 -11.68
N ASN A 237 -6.17 0.05 -11.75
CA ASN A 237 -7.22 -0.75 -11.12
C ASN A 237 -7.19 -0.62 -9.60
N LEU A 238 -6.00 -0.58 -8.99
CA LEU A 238 -5.85 -0.37 -7.56
C LEU A 238 -6.31 1.02 -7.12
N ILE A 239 -6.11 2.08 -7.91
CA ILE A 239 -6.65 3.43 -7.60
C ILE A 239 -8.17 3.36 -7.51
N LEU A 240 -8.84 2.79 -8.52
CA LEU A 240 -10.29 2.61 -8.51
C LEU A 240 -10.76 1.77 -7.32
N GLN A 241 -10.04 0.68 -7.02
CA GLN A 241 -10.32 -0.18 -5.87
C GLN A 241 -10.18 0.58 -4.54
N LYS A 242 -9.14 1.41 -4.36
CA LYS A 242 -8.97 2.23 -3.15
C LYS A 242 -10.04 3.29 -3.02
N LEU A 243 -10.41 3.94 -4.13
CA LEU A 243 -11.52 4.89 -4.16
C LEU A 243 -12.82 4.19 -3.73
N ALA A 244 -13.13 3.02 -4.28
CA ALA A 244 -14.34 2.26 -3.95
C ALA A 244 -14.46 1.83 -2.47
N ARG A 245 -13.41 1.98 -1.65
CA ARG A 245 -13.49 1.80 -0.18
C ARG A 245 -14.16 2.98 0.54
N ASN A 246 -14.31 4.12 -0.13
CA ASN A 246 -14.84 5.35 0.44
C ASN A 246 -16.26 5.61 -0.07
N ALA A 247 -17.22 5.76 0.84
CA ALA A 247 -18.64 5.96 0.48
C ALA A 247 -18.84 7.12 -0.51
N THR A 248 -18.16 8.25 -0.29
CA THR A 248 -18.24 9.42 -1.19
C THR A 248 -17.73 9.12 -2.61
N ALA A 249 -16.79 8.21 -2.76
CA ALA A 249 -16.27 7.84 -4.08
C ALA A 249 -17.15 6.77 -4.76
N VAL A 250 -17.77 5.87 -3.99
CA VAL A 250 -18.68 4.84 -4.52
C VAL A 250 -19.81 5.49 -5.33
N ASP A 251 -20.43 6.54 -4.81
CA ASP A 251 -21.50 7.26 -5.53
C ASP A 251 -21.04 7.79 -6.89
N VAL A 252 -19.84 8.39 -6.94
CA VAL A 252 -19.26 8.95 -8.16
C VAL A 252 -18.89 7.84 -9.15
N LEU A 253 -18.31 6.74 -8.67
CA LEU A 253 -17.94 5.60 -9.50
C LEU A 253 -19.17 4.90 -10.10
N ASN A 254 -20.25 4.78 -9.33
CA ASN A 254 -21.52 4.23 -9.80
C ASN A 254 -22.16 5.14 -10.86
N GLN A 255 -22.15 6.47 -10.68
CA GLN A 255 -22.65 7.42 -11.69
C GLN A 255 -21.90 7.31 -13.04
N LEU A 256 -20.61 6.96 -13.01
CA LEU A 256 -19.80 6.78 -14.21
C LEU A 256 -19.88 5.37 -14.82
N ASN A 257 -20.74 4.50 -14.28
CA ASN A 257 -20.85 3.08 -14.66
C ASN A 257 -19.48 2.39 -14.61
N CYS A 258 -18.75 2.56 -13.50
CA CYS A 258 -17.43 1.97 -13.33
C CYS A 258 -17.45 0.45 -13.50
N ASP A 259 -18.50 -0.24 -13.05
CA ASP A 259 -18.58 -1.70 -13.17
C ASP A 259 -18.58 -2.17 -14.62
N ASN A 260 -19.36 -1.52 -15.50
CA ASN A 260 -19.35 -1.80 -16.93
C ASN A 260 -17.95 -1.58 -17.54
N ALA A 261 -17.23 -0.54 -17.10
CA ALA A 261 -15.87 -0.28 -17.54
C ALA A 261 -14.89 -1.41 -17.15
N LEU A 262 -15.05 -1.97 -15.94
CA LEU A 262 -14.26 -3.11 -15.48
C LEU A 262 -14.55 -4.35 -16.34
N ILE A 263 -15.83 -4.63 -16.63
CA ILE A 263 -16.26 -5.77 -17.45
C ILE A 263 -15.70 -5.67 -18.87
N GLU A 264 -15.85 -4.51 -19.52
CA GLU A 264 -15.34 -4.25 -20.86
C GLU A 264 -13.81 -4.38 -20.91
N SER A 265 -13.11 -3.84 -19.92
CA SER A 265 -11.66 -3.92 -19.85
C SER A 265 -11.15 -5.35 -19.65
N ASN A 266 -11.86 -6.18 -18.89
CA ASN A 266 -11.44 -7.54 -18.59
C ASN A 266 -11.29 -8.40 -19.86
N GLN A 267 -12.23 -8.26 -20.80
CA GLN A 267 -12.20 -8.98 -22.08
C GLN A 267 -10.96 -8.63 -22.91
N GLN A 268 -10.50 -7.38 -22.84
CA GLN A 268 -9.32 -6.92 -23.56
C GLN A 268 -8.04 -7.38 -22.86
N MET A 269 -7.96 -7.24 -21.52
CA MET A 269 -6.79 -7.59 -20.71
C MET A 269 -6.38 -9.05 -20.81
N LYS A 270 -7.35 -9.96 -21.02
CA LYS A 270 -7.07 -11.39 -21.19
C LYS A 270 -6.14 -11.70 -22.36
N ASN A 271 -6.14 -10.85 -23.39
CA ASN A 271 -5.31 -11.03 -24.58
C ASN A 271 -3.99 -10.25 -24.50
N ASP A 272 -3.92 -9.23 -23.66
CA ASP A 272 -2.79 -8.28 -23.59
C ASP A 272 -1.75 -8.66 -22.52
N HIS A 273 -2.14 -9.42 -21.51
CA HIS A 273 -1.28 -9.82 -20.38
C HIS A 273 -1.18 -11.34 -20.26
N ASN A 274 -0.12 -11.84 -19.62
CA ASN A 274 -0.01 -13.28 -19.35
C ASN A 274 -1.04 -13.73 -18.28
N GLU A 275 -1.21 -15.03 -18.08
CA GLU A 275 -2.25 -15.58 -17.19
C GLU A 275 -2.11 -15.10 -15.73
N GLU A 276 -0.90 -14.98 -15.20
CA GLU A 276 -0.63 -14.55 -13.82
C GLU A 276 -0.94 -13.05 -13.63
N GLU A 277 -0.51 -12.22 -14.57
CA GLU A 277 -0.77 -10.79 -14.61
C GLU A 277 -2.27 -10.50 -14.77
N TYR A 278 -2.91 -11.16 -15.72
CA TYR A 278 -4.35 -11.09 -15.93
C TYR A 278 -5.12 -11.51 -14.68
N SER A 279 -4.75 -12.64 -14.06
CA SER A 279 -5.36 -13.14 -12.82
C SER A 279 -5.24 -12.12 -11.68
N SER A 280 -4.14 -11.37 -11.63
CA SER A 280 -3.92 -10.29 -10.67
C SER A 280 -4.84 -9.10 -10.88
N ILE A 281 -4.93 -8.60 -12.11
CA ILE A 281 -5.83 -7.51 -12.45
C ILE A 281 -7.30 -7.91 -12.23
N TYR A 282 -7.69 -9.09 -12.72
CA TYR A 282 -9.04 -9.60 -12.60
C TYR A 282 -9.49 -9.67 -11.14
N PHE A 283 -8.62 -10.14 -10.23
CA PHE A 283 -8.90 -10.17 -8.80
C PHE A 283 -9.17 -8.76 -8.22
N VAL A 284 -8.37 -7.76 -8.59
CA VAL A 284 -8.57 -6.37 -8.14
C VAL A 284 -9.88 -5.79 -8.68
N GLN A 285 -10.20 -6.03 -9.95
CA GLN A 285 -11.46 -5.58 -10.57
C GLN A 285 -12.68 -6.21 -9.89
N CYS A 286 -12.56 -7.47 -9.53
CA CYS A 286 -13.54 -8.22 -8.79
C CYS A 286 -13.78 -7.68 -7.37
N ILE A 287 -12.71 -7.39 -6.62
CA ILE A 287 -12.82 -6.70 -5.33
C ILE A 287 -13.51 -5.34 -5.51
N THR A 288 -13.13 -4.60 -6.56
CA THR A 288 -13.73 -3.30 -6.87
C THR A 288 -15.22 -3.44 -7.14
N HIS A 289 -15.63 -4.44 -7.93
CA HIS A 289 -17.04 -4.75 -8.18
C HIS A 289 -17.78 -4.98 -6.85
N ALA A 290 -17.30 -5.89 -5.99
CA ALA A 290 -17.93 -6.16 -4.70
C ALA A 290 -18.04 -4.92 -3.78
N LEU A 291 -17.07 -4.00 -3.87
CA LEU A 291 -17.09 -2.71 -3.18
C LEU A 291 -18.12 -1.73 -3.77
N LEU A 292 -18.45 -1.81 -5.06
CA LEU A 292 -19.44 -0.93 -5.71
C LEU A 292 -20.89 -1.40 -5.56
N ILE A 293 -21.13 -2.72 -5.41
CA ILE A 293 -22.48 -3.28 -5.24
C ILE A 293 -23.18 -2.65 -4.04
N GLU A 294 -24.43 -2.24 -4.19
CA GLU A 294 -25.21 -1.65 -3.10
C GLU A 294 -25.72 -2.69 -2.10
N ALA A 295 -25.93 -2.30 -0.84
CA ALA A 295 -26.45 -3.19 0.19
C ALA A 295 -27.80 -3.83 -0.18
N LYS A 296 -28.64 -3.12 -0.96
CA LYS A 296 -29.93 -3.65 -1.45
C LYS A 296 -29.75 -4.77 -2.47
N GLU A 297 -28.73 -4.67 -3.32
CA GLU A 297 -28.39 -5.68 -4.33
C GLU A 297 -27.77 -6.91 -3.66
N ILE A 298 -26.90 -6.71 -2.67
CA ILE A 298 -26.31 -7.81 -1.87
C ILE A 298 -27.39 -8.67 -1.21
N LYS A 299 -28.47 -8.07 -0.71
CA LYS A 299 -29.58 -8.80 -0.06
C LYS A 299 -30.45 -9.62 -1.04
N GLN A 300 -30.27 -9.45 -2.35
CA GLN A 300 -31.02 -10.24 -3.32
C GLN A 300 -30.41 -11.64 -3.44
N LYS A 301 -31.26 -12.67 -3.48
CA LYS A 301 -30.82 -14.08 -3.65
C LYS A 301 -30.06 -14.34 -4.95
N SER A 302 -30.23 -13.47 -5.96
CA SER A 302 -29.57 -13.55 -7.26
C SER A 302 -28.05 -13.37 -7.19
N ILE A 303 -27.50 -12.76 -6.14
CA ILE A 303 -26.06 -12.50 -6.07
C ILE A 303 -25.23 -13.80 -5.91
N ILE A 304 -25.83 -14.84 -5.33
CA ILE A 304 -25.18 -16.16 -5.18
C ILE A 304 -25.21 -16.96 -6.48
N SER A 305 -26.12 -16.62 -7.40
CA SER A 305 -26.10 -17.18 -8.75
C SER A 305 -25.15 -16.45 -9.69
N ASP A 306 -24.52 -15.36 -9.25
CA ASP A 306 -23.48 -14.70 -10.04
C ASP A 306 -22.17 -15.50 -9.95
N GLU A 307 -21.78 -16.10 -11.06
CA GLU A 307 -20.54 -16.89 -11.19
C GLU A 307 -19.29 -16.07 -10.85
N ARG A 308 -19.27 -14.78 -11.20
CA ARG A 308 -18.18 -13.87 -10.87
C ARG A 308 -18.08 -13.73 -9.37
N MET A 309 -19.18 -13.41 -8.69
CA MET A 309 -19.19 -13.28 -7.22
C MET A 309 -18.79 -14.57 -6.51
N CYS A 310 -19.27 -15.73 -6.96
CA CYS A 310 -18.86 -17.02 -6.40
C CYS A 310 -17.35 -17.26 -6.54
N HIS A 311 -16.81 -17.04 -7.73
CA HIS A 311 -15.38 -17.21 -7.99
C HIS A 311 -14.52 -16.26 -7.14
N ILE A 312 -14.99 -15.03 -6.92
CA ILE A 312 -14.31 -14.06 -6.05
C ILE A 312 -14.28 -14.55 -4.61
N LEU A 313 -15.43 -14.97 -4.09
CA LEU A 313 -15.54 -15.48 -2.72
C LEU A 313 -14.59 -16.65 -2.51
N GLU A 314 -14.54 -17.61 -3.44
CA GLU A 314 -13.60 -18.73 -3.38
C GLU A 314 -12.13 -18.26 -3.32
N GLN A 315 -11.73 -17.32 -4.19
CA GLN A 315 -10.36 -16.78 -4.18
C GLN A 315 -10.04 -16.03 -2.87
N MET A 316 -10.98 -15.22 -2.37
CA MET A 316 -10.79 -14.45 -1.13
C MET A 316 -10.67 -15.37 0.09
N ILE A 317 -11.55 -16.37 0.20
CA ILE A 317 -11.53 -17.33 1.31
C ILE A 317 -10.27 -18.21 1.25
N SER A 318 -9.91 -18.70 0.06
CA SER A 318 -8.68 -19.47 -0.16
C SER A 318 -7.44 -18.67 0.23
N PHE A 319 -7.38 -17.39 -0.16
CA PHE A 319 -6.30 -16.50 0.25
C PHE A 319 -6.23 -16.34 1.77
N LEU A 320 -7.36 -16.06 2.45
CA LEU A 320 -7.38 -15.91 3.90
C LEU A 320 -6.85 -17.16 4.62
N ILE A 321 -7.30 -18.34 4.20
CA ILE A 321 -6.82 -19.62 4.73
C ILE A 321 -5.30 -19.76 4.51
N SER A 322 -4.81 -19.42 3.32
CA SER A 322 -3.38 -19.46 3.01
C SER A 322 -2.56 -18.46 3.83
N THR A 323 -3.10 -17.27 4.10
CA THR A 323 -2.45 -16.24 4.91
C THR A 323 -2.33 -16.66 6.36
N ALA A 324 -3.39 -17.24 6.94
CA ALA A 324 -3.34 -17.77 8.30
C ALA A 324 -2.26 -18.85 8.47
N GLN A 325 -1.98 -19.62 7.42
CA GLN A 325 -0.97 -20.68 7.44
C GLN A 325 0.47 -20.17 7.17
N ASN A 326 0.63 -19.25 6.21
CA ASN A 326 1.94 -18.89 5.66
C ASN A 326 2.40 -17.47 6.03
N GLY A 327 1.57 -16.67 6.70
CA GLY A 327 1.89 -15.31 7.16
C GLY A 327 1.97 -14.25 6.05
N SER A 328 1.68 -14.58 4.79
CA SER A 328 1.67 -13.59 3.69
C SER A 328 0.44 -12.69 3.80
N MET A 329 0.65 -11.41 4.11
CA MET A 329 -0.43 -10.43 4.32
C MET A 329 -0.90 -9.73 3.04
N PHE A 330 -0.23 -9.99 1.91
CA PHE A 330 -0.53 -9.38 0.62
C PHE A 330 -0.80 -10.44 -0.45
N TYR A 331 -1.79 -10.18 -1.29
CA TYR A 331 -2.10 -10.99 -2.46
C TYR A 331 -2.56 -10.11 -3.61
N LYS A 332 -1.87 -10.25 -4.75
CA LYS A 332 -2.16 -9.49 -5.98
C LYS A 332 -2.27 -7.98 -5.75
N GLY A 333 -1.44 -7.44 -4.85
CA GLY A 333 -1.40 -6.01 -4.51
C GLY A 333 -2.45 -5.54 -3.49
N CYS A 334 -3.30 -6.43 -2.99
CA CYS A 334 -4.26 -6.16 -1.92
C CYS A 334 -3.74 -6.66 -0.57
N HIS A 335 -3.93 -5.86 0.48
CA HIS A 335 -3.65 -6.28 1.85
C HIS A 335 -4.83 -7.11 2.40
N ILE A 336 -4.57 -8.03 3.33
CA ILE A 336 -5.60 -8.88 3.95
C ILE A 336 -6.77 -8.06 4.55
N SER A 337 -6.51 -6.89 5.13
CA SER A 337 -7.55 -6.01 5.68
C SER A 337 -8.60 -5.60 4.63
N GLU A 338 -8.19 -5.48 3.37
CA GLU A 338 -9.04 -5.05 2.26
C GLU A 338 -9.99 -6.16 1.84
N ILE A 339 -9.49 -7.40 1.86
CA ILE A 339 -10.25 -8.60 1.57
C ILE A 339 -11.28 -8.84 2.69
N LEU A 340 -10.85 -8.71 3.95
CA LEU A 340 -11.75 -8.80 5.10
C LEU A 340 -12.86 -7.73 5.05
N SER A 341 -12.54 -6.49 4.67
CA SER A 341 -13.53 -5.42 4.52
C SER A 341 -14.61 -5.76 3.49
N VAL A 342 -14.24 -6.39 2.37
CA VAL A 342 -15.21 -6.82 1.36
C VAL A 342 -16.08 -7.95 1.89
N LEU A 343 -15.50 -8.94 2.57
CA LEU A 343 -16.28 -10.03 3.17
C LEU A 343 -17.26 -9.50 4.22
N CYS A 344 -16.86 -8.53 5.05
CA CYS A 344 -17.77 -7.88 6.00
C CYS A 344 -18.98 -7.26 5.30
N LYS A 345 -18.78 -6.65 4.13
CA LYS A 345 -19.84 -6.07 3.32
C LYS A 345 -20.75 -7.16 2.72
N LEU A 346 -20.18 -8.24 2.19
CA LEU A 346 -20.93 -9.31 1.53
C LEU A 346 -21.70 -10.19 2.52
N PHE A 347 -21.16 -10.43 3.72
CA PHE A 347 -21.77 -11.30 4.74
C PHE A 347 -22.99 -10.69 5.44
N VAL A 348 -23.40 -9.48 5.04
CA VAL A 348 -24.75 -8.96 5.32
C VAL A 348 -25.84 -9.85 4.69
N ASN A 349 -25.48 -10.65 3.67
CA ASN A 349 -26.34 -11.71 3.14
C ASN A 349 -26.01 -13.06 3.78
N ASP A 350 -26.92 -13.55 4.63
CA ASP A 350 -26.84 -14.85 5.31
C ASP A 350 -26.57 -16.03 4.36
N ASP A 351 -27.12 -16.00 3.15
CA ASP A 351 -26.97 -17.10 2.20
C ASP A 351 -25.53 -17.13 1.65
N ILE A 352 -24.88 -15.97 1.47
CA ILE A 352 -23.45 -15.87 1.11
C ILE A 352 -22.61 -16.43 2.25
N LEU A 353 -22.88 -15.99 3.48
CA LEU A 353 -22.13 -16.45 4.66
C LEU A 353 -22.22 -17.97 4.82
N LYS A 354 -23.45 -18.53 4.76
CA LYS A 354 -23.70 -19.97 4.87
C LYS A 354 -22.98 -20.73 3.77
N LYS A 355 -23.01 -20.25 2.53
CA LYS A 355 -22.25 -20.84 1.42
C LYS A 355 -20.75 -20.89 1.74
N CYS A 356 -20.16 -19.76 2.13
CA CYS A 356 -18.73 -19.69 2.43
C CYS A 356 -18.33 -20.64 3.58
N LEU A 357 -19.12 -20.71 4.65
CA LEU A 357 -18.84 -21.57 5.80
C LEU A 357 -19.07 -23.07 5.51
N ASN A 358 -20.06 -23.41 4.68
CA ASN A 358 -20.33 -24.80 4.31
C ASN A 358 -19.32 -25.32 3.29
N ASP A 359 -18.97 -24.51 2.29
CA ASP A 359 -18.07 -24.91 1.21
C ASP A 359 -16.59 -24.92 1.68
N ASN A 360 -16.25 -24.23 2.79
CA ASN A 360 -14.88 -24.10 3.28
C ASN A 360 -14.77 -24.42 4.78
N HIS A 361 -14.67 -25.71 5.13
CA HIS A 361 -14.61 -26.19 6.51
C HIS A 361 -13.49 -25.59 7.38
N GLY A 362 -12.41 -25.05 6.80
CA GLY A 362 -11.31 -24.41 7.54
C GLY A 362 -11.45 -22.89 7.73
N PHE A 363 -12.50 -22.26 7.18
CA PHE A 363 -12.59 -20.80 7.17
C PHE A 363 -12.81 -20.21 8.57
N LEU A 364 -13.66 -20.82 9.39
CA LEU A 364 -13.92 -20.35 10.75
C LEU A 364 -12.66 -20.45 11.64
N ASP A 365 -11.93 -21.56 11.56
CA ASP A 365 -10.67 -21.74 12.29
C ASP A 365 -9.59 -20.74 11.83
N CYS A 366 -9.54 -20.45 10.54
CA CYS A 366 -8.67 -19.39 9.99
C CYS A 366 -8.98 -18.03 10.62
N LEU A 367 -10.26 -17.64 10.76
CA LEU A 367 -10.63 -16.38 11.42
C LEU A 367 -10.16 -16.34 12.88
N TYR A 368 -10.23 -17.46 13.60
CA TYR A 368 -9.71 -17.54 14.96
C TYR A 368 -8.19 -17.36 15.02
N GLN A 369 -7.45 -18.01 14.12
CA GLN A 369 -5.99 -17.89 14.04
C GLN A 369 -5.57 -16.45 13.75
N LEU A 370 -6.22 -15.81 12.76
CA LEU A 370 -5.97 -14.41 12.43
C LEU A 370 -6.28 -13.49 13.61
N LEU A 371 -7.39 -13.70 14.32
CA LEU A 371 -7.71 -12.90 15.51
C LEU A 371 -6.60 -13.02 16.56
N ILE A 372 -6.19 -14.23 16.92
CA ILE A 372 -5.15 -14.46 17.93
C ILE A 372 -3.83 -13.83 17.52
N GLN A 373 -3.42 -14.01 16.27
CA GLN A 373 -2.20 -13.45 15.71
C GLN A 373 -2.21 -11.91 15.81
N TYR A 374 -3.26 -11.26 15.32
CA TYR A 374 -3.34 -9.81 15.26
C TYR A 374 -3.63 -9.15 16.61
N ALA A 375 -4.36 -9.83 17.50
CA ALA A 375 -4.55 -9.37 18.88
C ALA A 375 -3.22 -9.36 19.65
N THR A 376 -2.39 -10.40 19.46
CA THR A 376 -1.06 -10.48 20.06
C THR A 376 -0.18 -9.31 19.58
N ILE A 377 -0.16 -9.06 18.26
CA ILE A 377 0.56 -7.91 17.68
C ILE A 377 0.04 -6.59 18.26
N SER A 378 -1.28 -6.44 18.39
CA SER A 378 -1.88 -5.21 18.93
C SER A 378 -1.56 -4.94 20.40
N SER A 379 -1.31 -5.98 21.18
CA SER A 379 -0.99 -5.86 22.61
C SER A 379 0.46 -5.46 22.92
N ASP A 380 1.33 -5.42 21.91
CA ASP A 380 2.74 -5.01 22.07
C ASP A 380 2.86 -3.49 22.27
N SER A 381 3.22 -3.08 23.49
CA SER A 381 3.45 -1.67 23.86
C SER A 381 4.56 -0.95 23.08
N THR A 382 5.41 -1.69 22.34
CA THR A 382 6.47 -1.13 21.48
C THR A 382 6.03 -0.95 20.03
N ARG A 383 4.76 -1.20 19.74
CA ARG A 383 4.16 -1.15 18.42
C ARG A 383 4.13 0.30 17.89
N ILE A 384 4.72 0.50 16.72
CA ILE A 384 4.40 1.65 15.86
C ILE A 384 2.96 1.45 15.40
N TYR A 385 2.16 2.51 15.43
CA TYR A 385 0.85 2.50 14.80
C TYR A 385 0.94 1.88 13.39
N GLN A 386 0.22 0.78 13.19
CA GLN A 386 0.14 0.08 11.91
C GLN A 386 -1.34 0.04 11.53
N MET A 387 -1.78 1.05 10.78
CA MET A 387 -3.16 1.21 10.31
C MET A 387 -3.72 -0.10 9.75
N LEU A 388 -2.95 -0.77 8.87
CA LEU A 388 -3.35 -2.02 8.23
C LEU A 388 -3.55 -3.18 9.22
N THR A 389 -2.77 -3.25 10.30
CA THR A 389 -2.90 -4.28 11.34
C THR A 389 -4.17 -4.07 12.17
N ASP A 390 -4.51 -2.82 12.48
CA ASP A 390 -5.77 -2.48 13.17
C ASP A 390 -6.98 -2.74 12.28
N GLU A 391 -6.90 -2.37 10.99
CA GLU A 391 -7.95 -2.68 10.01
C GLU A 391 -8.17 -4.18 9.87
N THR A 392 -7.10 -4.99 9.85
CA THR A 392 -7.22 -6.45 9.82
C THR A 392 -7.92 -6.97 11.07
N LEU A 393 -7.49 -6.55 12.26
CA LEU A 393 -8.09 -6.98 13.52
C LEU A 393 -9.59 -6.63 13.55
N LEU A 394 -9.94 -5.41 13.18
CA LEU A 394 -11.32 -4.95 13.10
C LEU A 394 -12.14 -5.76 12.09
N GLY A 395 -11.58 -6.04 10.90
CA GLY A 395 -12.20 -6.87 9.89
C GLY A 395 -12.52 -8.27 10.41
N VAL A 396 -11.55 -8.93 11.06
CA VAL A 396 -11.75 -10.26 11.65
C VAL A 396 -12.81 -10.24 12.76
N VAL A 397 -12.78 -9.25 13.67
CA VAL A 397 -13.78 -9.10 14.74
C VAL A 397 -15.18 -8.92 14.15
N ASN A 398 -15.34 -8.09 13.11
CA ASN A 398 -16.63 -7.87 12.46
C ASN A 398 -17.17 -9.12 11.76
N LEU A 399 -16.32 -9.92 11.13
CA LEU A 399 -16.73 -11.20 10.55
C LEU A 399 -17.18 -12.18 11.63
N LEU A 400 -16.40 -12.32 12.71
CA LEU A 400 -16.76 -13.18 13.84
C LEU A 400 -18.05 -12.73 14.53
N TRP A 401 -18.25 -11.43 14.66
CA TRP A 401 -19.49 -10.86 15.17
C TRP A 401 -20.68 -11.19 14.27
N SER A 402 -20.52 -11.05 12.95
CA SER A 402 -21.55 -11.43 11.97
C SER A 402 -21.90 -12.93 12.10
N ILE A 403 -20.90 -13.79 12.20
CA ILE A 403 -21.07 -15.25 12.39
C ILE A 403 -21.78 -15.56 13.71
N SER A 404 -21.52 -14.78 14.77
CA SER A 404 -22.08 -15.00 16.10
C SER A 404 -23.59 -14.80 16.20
N PHE A 405 -24.24 -14.22 15.19
CA PHE A 405 -25.70 -14.12 15.12
C PHE A 405 -26.39 -15.39 14.63
N HIS A 406 -25.63 -16.39 14.16
CA HIS A 406 -26.17 -17.62 13.62
C HIS A 406 -26.03 -18.78 14.60
N GLU A 407 -27.17 -19.27 15.08
CA GLU A 407 -27.28 -20.36 16.07
C GLU A 407 -26.38 -21.57 15.83
N PRO A 408 -26.21 -22.08 14.59
CA PRO A 408 -25.37 -23.25 14.33
C PRO A 408 -23.91 -23.10 14.77
N TYR A 409 -23.40 -21.86 14.88
CA TYR A 409 -22.00 -21.61 15.23
C TYR A 409 -21.80 -21.21 16.70
N HIS A 410 -22.87 -21.03 17.48
CA HIS A 410 -22.77 -20.57 18.87
C HIS A 410 -21.92 -21.50 19.74
N GLU A 411 -22.12 -22.81 19.66
CA GLU A 411 -21.38 -23.77 20.48
C GLU A 411 -19.91 -23.89 20.04
N ASN A 412 -19.62 -23.76 18.74
CA ASN A 412 -18.24 -23.70 18.24
C ASN A 412 -17.51 -22.44 18.73
N LEU A 413 -18.18 -21.30 18.78
CA LEU A 413 -17.62 -20.06 19.31
C LEU A 413 -17.39 -20.13 20.82
N LYS A 414 -18.39 -20.60 21.59
CA LYS A 414 -18.31 -20.68 23.06
C LYS A 414 -17.27 -21.69 23.55
N SER A 415 -17.13 -22.82 22.85
CA SER A 415 -16.19 -23.87 23.25
C SER A 415 -14.72 -23.49 23.01
N ASN A 416 -14.45 -22.46 22.20
CA ASN A 416 -13.09 -21.97 21.95
C ASN A 416 -12.63 -21.00 23.05
N VAL A 417 -12.04 -21.55 24.11
CA VAL A 417 -11.55 -20.78 25.28
C VAL A 417 -10.54 -19.70 24.89
N ASN A 418 -9.59 -20.01 23.99
CA ASN A 418 -8.55 -19.09 23.56
C ASN A 418 -9.14 -17.89 22.82
N LEU A 419 -10.13 -18.12 21.96
CA LEU A 419 -10.88 -17.09 21.27
C LEU A 419 -11.57 -16.15 22.28
N MET A 420 -12.34 -16.71 23.21
CA MET A 420 -13.10 -15.93 24.18
C MET A 420 -12.19 -15.12 25.11
N GLN A 421 -11.06 -15.68 25.52
CA GLN A 421 -10.05 -14.97 26.30
C GLN A 421 -9.42 -13.82 25.49
N THR A 422 -9.10 -14.05 24.22
CA THR A 422 -8.54 -13.02 23.33
C THR A 422 -9.53 -11.87 23.11
N LEU A 423 -10.79 -12.17 22.84
CA LEU A 423 -11.85 -11.16 22.69
C LEU A 423 -12.05 -10.35 23.98
N SER A 424 -12.04 -11.00 25.14
CA SER A 424 -12.11 -10.33 26.45
C SER A 424 -10.92 -9.39 26.67
N ASN A 425 -9.71 -9.83 26.31
CA ASN A 425 -8.50 -9.00 26.40
C ASN A 425 -8.56 -7.78 25.46
N ILE A 426 -9.04 -7.95 24.23
CA ILE A 426 -9.25 -6.85 23.28
C ILE A 426 -10.26 -5.85 23.86
N ALA A 427 -11.39 -6.34 24.36
CA ALA A 427 -12.47 -5.50 24.91
C ALA A 427 -12.03 -4.70 26.16
N THR A 428 -11.15 -5.28 26.97
CA THR A 428 -10.59 -4.62 28.17
C THR A 428 -9.39 -3.71 27.87
N SER A 429 -8.72 -3.90 26.73
CA SER A 429 -7.65 -3.01 26.25
C SER A 429 -8.20 -1.66 25.77
N SER A 430 -8.11 -0.64 26.62
CA SER A 430 -8.61 0.73 26.37
C SER A 430 -7.92 1.49 25.23
N SER A 431 -6.81 0.99 24.68
CA SER A 431 -6.02 1.69 23.65
C SER A 431 -6.63 1.66 22.25
N LEU A 432 -7.44 0.65 21.90
CA LEU A 432 -8.08 0.55 20.58
C LEU A 432 -9.22 1.57 20.40
N TYR A 433 -9.94 1.90 21.49
CA TYR A 433 -11.11 2.79 21.48
C TYR A 433 -10.78 4.27 21.68
N THR A 434 -9.56 4.61 22.07
CA THR A 434 -9.15 5.99 22.41
C THR A 434 -8.47 6.73 21.26
N SER A 435 -8.17 6.06 20.13
CA SER A 435 -7.68 6.74 18.93
C SER A 435 -8.84 7.51 18.27
N ARG A 436 -8.70 8.84 18.17
CA ARG A 436 -9.72 9.76 17.61
C ARG A 436 -10.00 9.59 16.11
N HIS A 437 -9.62 8.47 15.50
CA HIS A 437 -9.61 8.28 14.04
C HIS A 437 -10.49 7.12 13.55
N PHE A 438 -11.10 6.36 14.45
CA PHE A 438 -12.06 5.31 14.08
C PHE A 438 -13.46 5.60 14.64
N ARG A 439 -14.44 5.68 13.74
CA ARG A 439 -15.83 5.34 14.06
C ARG A 439 -15.92 3.82 13.91
N ALA A 440 -16.18 3.12 15.02
CA ALA A 440 -16.24 1.66 15.10
C ALA A 440 -17.43 1.02 14.35
N VAL A 441 -18.09 1.75 13.46
CA VAL A 441 -19.29 1.32 12.76
C VAL A 441 -19.30 2.09 11.42
N PRO A 442 -19.43 1.44 10.26
CA PRO A 442 -19.91 2.14 9.07
C PRO A 442 -21.23 2.82 9.48
N HIS A 443 -21.37 4.13 9.30
CA HIS A 443 -22.58 4.85 9.77
C HIS A 443 -23.90 4.21 9.28
N ASP A 444 -23.84 3.42 8.20
CA ASP A 444 -24.95 2.65 7.64
C ASP A 444 -25.37 1.40 8.44
N VAL A 445 -24.59 0.92 9.41
CA VAL A 445 -25.04 -0.19 10.30
C VAL A 445 -25.76 0.35 11.54
N SER A 446 -25.50 1.60 11.93
CA SER A 446 -26.14 2.24 13.10
C SER A 446 -27.56 2.77 12.84
N THR A 447 -28.07 2.65 11.61
CA THR A 447 -29.45 3.00 11.25
C THR A 447 -30.29 1.78 10.82
N LEU A 448 -29.84 0.58 11.17
CA LEU A 448 -30.66 -0.64 11.15
C LEU A 448 -31.34 -0.87 12.50
#